data_AF-A0A8K0M9N0-F1
#
_entry.id   AF-A0A8K0M9N0-F1
#
_cell.length_a   1.000
_cell.length_b   1.000
_cell.length_c   1.000
_cell.angle_alpha   90.00
_cell.angle_beta   90.00
_cell.angle_gamma   90.00
#
_symmetry.space_group_name_H-M   'P 1'
#
loop_
_entity.id
_entity.type
_entity.pdbx_description
1 polymer ?
#
loop_
_entity_poly.entity_id
_entity_poly.type
_entity_poly.pdbx_seq_one_letter_code
_entity_poly.pdbx_strand_id
1 'polypeptide(L)'
;MSAVRQLARTAPRFAAQLRAPAQRRLASTATENAFVKERQHIKEHAAGTSDLWWKISVFGVAPSLLLAGANAYWLWNEHWEHWNHMPPLEERTEYSYQNIRSRNYQWGDGDKTIFWNESVNYHNPNKVA
;
A
#
# COMPACT_ATOMS: atom_id res chain seq x y z
N MET A 1 -34.10 -59.83 67.01
CA MET A 1 -34.20 -59.74 65.54
C MET A 1 -34.66 -58.35 65.16
N SER A 2 -34.07 -57.78 64.10
CA SER A 2 -34.43 -56.51 63.42
C SER A 2 -34.16 -55.23 64.22
N ALA A 3 -33.43 -54.21 63.74
CA ALA A 3 -33.26 -53.80 62.36
C ALA A 3 -31.93 -53.05 62.16
N VAL A 4 -30.97 -53.76 61.55
CA VAL A 4 -29.76 -53.24 60.90
C VAL A 4 -30.09 -52.43 59.62
N ARG A 5 -31.27 -51.80 59.54
CA ARG A 5 -31.88 -51.36 58.27
C ARG A 5 -32.03 -49.85 58.07
N GLN A 6 -31.30 -49.01 58.82
CA GLN A 6 -31.43 -47.55 58.66
C GLN A 6 -30.16 -46.80 58.25
N LEU A 7 -28.99 -47.46 58.11
CA LEU A 7 -27.76 -46.76 57.71
C LEU A 7 -27.49 -46.71 56.20
N ALA A 8 -28.38 -47.26 55.36
CA ALA A 8 -28.12 -47.43 53.92
C ALA A 8 -28.71 -46.33 53.00
N ARG A 9 -29.14 -45.18 53.53
CA ARG A 9 -29.80 -44.13 52.71
C ARG A 9 -29.06 -42.80 52.59
N THR A 10 -27.93 -42.61 53.26
CA THR A 10 -27.16 -41.35 53.21
C THR A 10 -25.78 -41.50 52.54
N ALA A 11 -25.46 -42.69 52.02
CA ALA A 11 -24.15 -42.98 51.42
C ALA A 11 -23.83 -42.35 50.04
N PRO A 12 -24.77 -41.85 49.18
CA PRO A 12 -24.35 -41.49 47.82
C PRO A 12 -23.76 -40.08 47.71
N ARG A 13 -23.93 -39.20 48.71
CA ARG A 13 -23.46 -37.80 48.60
C ARG A 13 -21.99 -37.61 48.92
N PHE A 14 -21.45 -38.34 49.90
CA PHE A 14 -20.02 -38.25 50.24
C PHE A 14 -19.11 -38.87 49.16
N ALA A 15 -19.56 -39.97 48.53
CA ALA A 15 -18.82 -40.61 47.45
C ALA A 15 -18.82 -39.79 46.13
N ALA A 16 -19.85 -38.98 45.91
CA ALA A 16 -19.92 -38.08 44.75
C ALA A 16 -18.96 -36.88 44.88
N GLN A 17 -18.72 -36.39 46.10
CA GLN A 17 -17.78 -35.29 46.35
C GLN A 17 -16.30 -35.72 46.22
N LEU A 18 -15.99 -36.99 46.48
CA LEU A 18 -14.65 -37.58 46.25
C LEU A 18 -14.36 -37.87 44.76
N ARG A 19 -15.39 -37.79 43.91
CA ARG A 19 -15.30 -37.94 42.44
C ARG A 19 -15.55 -36.63 41.70
N ALA A 20 -15.37 -35.48 42.35
CA ALA A 20 -15.20 -34.25 41.57
C ALA A 20 -13.96 -34.46 40.68
N PRO A 21 -14.08 -34.45 39.34
CA PRO A 21 -12.89 -34.42 38.51
C PRO A 21 -12.18 -33.12 38.90
N ALA A 22 -11.05 -33.23 39.59
CA ALA A 22 -10.14 -32.12 39.74
C ALA A 22 -9.88 -31.65 38.30
N GLN A 23 -10.50 -30.53 37.92
CA GLN A 23 -10.40 -29.98 36.59
C GLN A 23 -8.93 -29.60 36.45
N ARG A 24 -8.17 -30.54 35.91
CA ARG A 24 -6.72 -30.51 35.87
C ARG A 24 -6.39 -29.40 34.89
N ARG A 25 -6.26 -28.17 35.40
CA ARG A 25 -5.69 -27.03 34.69
C ARG A 25 -4.21 -27.31 34.53
N LEU A 26 -3.86 -28.30 33.72
CA LEU A 26 -2.50 -28.81 33.55
C LEU A 26 -1.57 -27.84 32.82
N ALA A 27 -2.00 -26.61 32.52
CA ALA A 27 -1.19 -25.69 31.73
C ALA A 27 -1.51 -24.20 31.99
N SER A 28 -1.89 -23.80 33.21
CA SER A 28 -2.12 -22.37 33.47
C SER A 28 -0.87 -21.58 33.93
N THR A 29 0.26 -22.20 34.28
CA THR A 29 1.32 -21.46 35.03
C THR A 29 2.79 -21.94 34.90
N ALA A 30 3.29 -22.55 33.81
CA ALA A 30 4.68 -23.08 33.86
C ALA A 30 5.56 -23.03 32.60
N THR A 31 5.14 -22.45 31.49
CA THR A 31 6.04 -22.13 30.38
C THR A 31 5.61 -20.80 29.79
N GLU A 32 6.56 -19.89 29.55
CA GLU A 32 6.28 -18.70 28.73
C GLU A 32 5.55 -19.16 27.46
N ASN A 33 4.34 -18.64 27.22
CA ASN A 33 3.53 -19.05 26.08
C ASN A 33 4.30 -18.65 24.81
N ALA A 34 4.88 -19.63 24.10
CA ALA A 34 5.82 -19.39 23.00
C ALA A 34 5.26 -18.41 21.94
N PHE A 35 3.95 -18.48 21.69
CA PHE A 35 3.22 -17.56 20.84
C PHE A 35 3.28 -16.10 21.33
N VAL A 36 3.14 -15.87 22.64
CA VAL A 36 3.23 -14.51 23.24
C VAL A 36 4.65 -13.97 23.11
N LYS A 37 5.66 -14.82 23.30
CA LYS A 37 7.08 -14.46 23.14
C LYS A 37 7.42 -14.11 21.68
N GLU A 38 6.94 -14.90 20.74
CA GLU A 38 7.11 -14.64 19.31
C GLU A 38 6.45 -13.32 18.89
N ARG A 39 5.22 -13.05 19.36
CA ARG A 39 4.54 -11.78 19.08
C ARG A 39 5.30 -10.58 19.65
N GLN A 40 5.87 -10.70 20.85
CA GLN A 40 6.66 -9.65 21.44
C GLN A 40 7.95 -9.40 20.64
N HIS A 41 8.64 -10.48 20.23
CA HIS A 41 9.83 -10.39 19.37
C HIS A 41 9.53 -9.74 18.01
N ILE A 42 8.41 -10.10 17.37
CA ILE A 42 7.97 -9.46 16.11
C ILE A 42 7.69 -7.97 16.34
N LYS A 43 7.04 -7.62 17.46
CA LYS A 43 6.74 -6.22 17.78
C LYS A 43 8.00 -5.40 17.99
N GLU A 44 9.00 -5.94 18.68
CA GLU A 44 10.30 -5.30 18.89
C GLU A 44 11.08 -5.15 17.59
N HIS A 45 11.12 -6.20 16.77
CA HIS A 45 11.75 -6.15 15.45
C HIS A 45 11.08 -5.11 14.54
N ALA A 46 9.73 -5.08 14.51
CA ALA A 46 8.96 -4.13 13.74
C ALA A 46 9.18 -2.68 14.18
N ALA A 47 9.34 -2.44 15.49
CA ALA A 47 9.67 -1.11 16.00
C ALA A 47 11.05 -0.65 15.48
N GLY A 48 12.05 -1.52 15.53
CA GLY A 48 13.39 -1.23 15.01
C GLY A 48 13.44 -1.01 13.50
N THR A 49 12.75 -1.84 12.72
CA THR A 49 12.71 -1.69 11.25
C THR A 49 11.92 -0.45 10.83
N SER A 50 10.84 -0.11 11.53
CA SER A 50 10.07 1.10 11.25
C SER A 50 10.89 2.37 11.50
N ASP A 51 11.65 2.43 12.60
CA ASP A 51 12.55 3.55 12.90
C ASP A 51 13.67 3.68 11.85
N LEU A 52 14.26 2.55 11.43
CA LEU A 52 15.26 2.53 10.36
C LEU A 52 14.69 3.09 9.04
N TRP A 53 13.52 2.61 8.60
CA TRP A 53 12.90 3.07 7.35
C TRP A 53 12.46 4.52 7.41
N TRP A 54 12.00 5.00 8.56
CA TRP A 54 11.71 6.41 8.76
C TRP A 54 12.97 7.26 8.58
N LYS A 55 14.10 6.86 9.18
CA LYS A 55 15.39 7.55 9.01
C LYS A 55 15.86 7.55 7.55
N ILE A 56 15.79 6.41 6.86
CA ILE A 56 16.17 6.33 5.44
C ILE A 56 15.27 7.25 4.59
N SER A 57 13.97 7.28 4.86
CA SER A 57 13.03 8.13 4.12
C SER A 57 13.33 9.62 4.31
N VAL A 58 13.64 10.03 5.54
CA VAL A 58 13.90 11.45 5.84
C VAL A 58 15.31 11.88 5.45
N PHE A 59 16.33 11.05 5.73
CA PHE A 59 17.73 11.44 5.55
C PHE A 59 18.35 10.94 4.25
N GLY A 60 17.80 9.90 3.63
CA GLY A 60 18.21 9.43 2.30
C GLY A 60 17.31 9.99 1.21
N VAL A 61 16.03 9.62 1.25
CA VAL A 61 15.10 9.91 0.15
C VAL A 61 14.83 11.41 0.02
N ALA A 62 14.56 12.13 1.11
CA ALA A 62 14.22 13.55 1.02
C ALA A 62 15.35 14.40 0.41
N PRO A 63 16.64 14.28 0.80
CA PRO A 63 17.73 14.98 0.13
C PRO A 63 17.90 14.59 -1.34
N SER A 64 17.75 13.30 -1.67
CA SER A 64 17.82 12.85 -3.07
C SER A 64 16.71 13.47 -3.92
N LEU A 65 15.49 13.57 -3.39
CA LEU A 65 14.38 14.22 -4.08
C LEU A 65 14.60 15.73 -4.24
N LEU A 66 15.18 16.40 -3.25
CA LEU A 66 15.51 17.82 -3.37
C LEU A 66 16.53 18.07 -4.49
N LEU A 67 17.59 17.26 -4.55
CA LEU A 67 18.61 17.37 -5.59
C LEU A 67 18.04 17.05 -6.98
N ALA A 68 17.26 15.96 -7.10
CA ALA A 68 16.61 15.59 -8.35
C ALA A 68 15.58 16.64 -8.79
N GLY A 69 14.82 17.20 -7.86
CA GLY A 69 13.85 18.26 -8.11
C GLY A 69 14.51 19.55 -8.59
N ALA A 70 15.63 19.95 -7.99
CA ALA A 70 16.40 21.10 -8.44
C ALA A 70 16.96 20.90 -9.86
N ASN A 71 17.48 19.71 -10.17
CA ASN A 71 17.95 19.39 -11.52
C ASN A 71 16.80 19.37 -12.54
N ALA A 72 15.66 18.76 -12.21
CA ALA A 72 14.48 18.75 -13.05
C ALA A 72 13.94 20.15 -13.30
N TYR A 73 13.97 21.04 -12.30
CA TYR A 73 13.57 22.44 -12.45
C TYR A 73 14.49 23.20 -13.42
N TRP A 74 15.80 22.96 -13.36
CA TRP A 74 16.74 23.55 -14.31
C TRP A 74 16.47 23.06 -15.74
N LEU A 75 16.38 21.74 -15.95
CA LEU A 75 16.05 21.15 -17.25
C LEU A 75 14.70 21.62 -17.79
N TRP A 76 13.72 21.82 -16.92
CA TRP A 76 12.41 22.38 -17.28
C TRP A 76 12.54 23.79 -17.85
N ASN A 77 13.30 24.67 -17.20
CA ASN A 77 13.52 26.03 -17.70
C ASN A 77 14.25 26.03 -19.05
N GLU A 78 15.30 25.21 -19.20
CA GLU A 78 16.01 25.06 -20.48
C GLU A 78 15.09 24.54 -21.59
N HIS A 79 14.23 23.58 -21.27
CA HIS A 79 13.26 23.04 -22.22
C HIS A 79 12.32 24.14 -22.74
N TRP A 80 11.80 24.99 -21.86
CA TRP A 80 10.91 26.08 -22.24
C TRP A 80 11.65 27.22 -22.95
N GLU A 81 12.89 27.49 -22.57
CA GLU A 81 13.73 28.44 -23.30
C GLU A 81 13.96 27.96 -24.74
N HIS A 82 14.34 26.70 -24.95
CA HIS A 82 14.45 26.11 -26.27
C HIS A 82 13.11 26.12 -27.02
N TRP A 83 12.00 25.82 -26.33
CA TRP A 83 10.67 25.86 -26.91
C TRP A 83 10.30 27.25 -27.46
N ASN A 84 10.62 28.32 -26.73
CA ASN A 84 10.34 29.69 -27.14
C ASN A 84 11.15 30.14 -28.36
N HIS A 85 12.29 29.50 -28.65
CA HIS A 85 13.10 29.78 -29.84
C HIS A 85 12.67 28.97 -31.07
N MET A 86 11.77 28.00 -30.92
CA MET A 86 11.27 27.23 -32.06
C MET A 86 10.25 28.03 -32.87
N PRO A 87 10.15 27.78 -34.19
CA PRO A 87 9.14 28.44 -35.02
C PRO A 87 7.72 28.10 -34.53
N PRO A 88 6.73 28.98 -34.79
CA PRO A 88 5.34 28.75 -34.44
C PRO A 88 4.83 27.39 -34.90
N LEU A 89 3.96 26.76 -34.12
CA LEU A 89 3.44 25.41 -34.41
C LEU A 89 2.81 25.30 -35.81
N GLU A 90 2.14 26.36 -36.26
CA GLU A 90 1.50 26.42 -37.58
C GLU A 90 2.50 26.37 -38.74
N GLU A 91 3.76 26.76 -38.51
CA GLU A 91 4.83 26.76 -39.52
C GLU A 91 5.60 25.44 -39.52
N ARG A 92 5.59 24.69 -38.41
CA ARG A 92 6.33 23.43 -38.26
C ARG A 92 5.77 22.32 -39.14
N THR A 93 6.63 21.67 -39.94
CA THR A 93 6.22 20.60 -40.85
C THR A 93 5.53 19.44 -40.12
N GLU A 94 4.32 19.11 -40.54
CA GLU A 94 3.55 17.97 -40.04
C GLU A 94 3.64 16.85 -41.07
N TYR A 95 4.28 15.73 -40.71
CA TYR A 95 4.45 14.61 -41.62
C TYR A 95 3.21 13.72 -41.67
N SER A 96 3.00 13.00 -42.78
CA SER A 96 1.83 12.13 -43.00
C SER A 96 1.64 11.00 -41.99
N TYR A 97 2.70 10.61 -41.29
CA TYR A 97 2.65 9.60 -40.24
C TYR A 97 2.36 10.18 -38.84
N GLN A 98 2.37 11.51 -38.69
CA GLN A 98 2.00 12.20 -37.46
C GLN A 98 0.50 12.48 -37.44
N ASN A 99 -0.08 12.59 -36.23
CA ASN A 99 -1.49 12.91 -36.01
C ASN A 99 -2.51 12.15 -36.88
N ILE A 100 -2.24 10.88 -37.22
CA ILE A 100 -3.18 10.08 -37.99
C ILE A 100 -4.51 9.93 -37.23
N ARG A 101 -5.63 10.14 -37.94
CA ARG A 101 -6.99 9.90 -37.46
C ARG A 101 -7.73 8.99 -38.43
N SER A 102 -7.87 7.70 -38.07
CA SER A 102 -8.70 6.75 -38.85
C SER A 102 -10.17 6.83 -38.46
N ARG A 103 -10.44 7.22 -37.21
CA ARG A 103 -11.75 7.50 -36.62
C ARG A 103 -11.60 8.68 -35.66
N ASN A 104 -12.64 9.49 -35.57
CA ASN A 104 -12.69 10.58 -34.61
C ASN A 104 -12.79 10.04 -33.19
N TYR A 105 -12.21 10.75 -32.23
CA TYR A 105 -12.44 10.49 -30.81
C TYR A 105 -13.91 10.74 -30.45
N GLN A 106 -14.36 10.08 -29.37
CA GLN A 106 -15.77 10.10 -28.94
C GLN A 106 -16.11 11.32 -28.06
N TRP A 107 -15.20 12.29 -27.94
CA TRP A 107 -15.33 13.46 -27.09
C TRP A 107 -14.82 14.72 -27.80
N GLY A 108 -15.20 15.88 -27.27
CA GLY A 108 -14.73 17.17 -27.76
C GLY A 108 -15.07 17.38 -29.24
N ASP A 109 -14.10 17.86 -30.00
CA ASP A 109 -14.15 18.04 -31.45
C ASP A 109 -13.84 16.76 -32.25
N GLY A 110 -13.50 15.67 -31.55
CA GLY A 110 -13.16 14.40 -32.16
C GLY A 110 -11.72 14.30 -32.69
N ASP A 111 -10.89 15.34 -32.51
CA ASP A 111 -9.52 15.36 -33.03
C ASP A 111 -8.45 15.42 -31.92
N LYS A 112 -8.77 16.08 -30.80
CA LYS A 112 -7.84 16.27 -29.68
C LYS A 112 -7.86 15.09 -28.72
N THR A 113 -6.67 14.67 -28.29
CA THR A 113 -6.50 13.64 -27.25
C THR A 113 -6.85 14.20 -25.86
N ILE A 114 -7.00 13.32 -24.86
CA ILE A 114 -7.32 13.71 -23.47
C ILE A 114 -6.24 14.62 -22.86
N PHE A 115 -4.98 14.46 -23.28
CA PHE A 115 -3.84 15.26 -22.83
C PHE A 115 -3.34 16.22 -23.92
N TRP A 116 -4.23 16.64 -24.83
CA TRP A 116 -3.88 17.61 -25.85
C TRP A 116 -3.60 18.97 -25.23
N ASN A 117 -2.46 19.56 -25.59
CA ASN A 117 -2.10 20.91 -25.18
C ASN A 117 -1.84 21.78 -26.42
N GLU A 118 -2.68 22.80 -26.63
CA GLU A 118 -2.60 23.72 -27.77
C GLU A 118 -1.30 24.52 -27.83
N SER A 119 -0.56 24.65 -26.72
CA SER A 119 0.74 25.31 -26.69
C SER A 119 1.88 24.48 -27.29
N VAL A 120 1.69 23.15 -27.41
CA VAL A 120 2.72 22.22 -27.89
C VAL A 120 2.23 21.25 -28.97
N ASN A 121 0.93 21.14 -29.15
CA ASN A 121 0.29 20.26 -30.11
C ASN A 121 -0.54 21.07 -31.10
N TYR A 122 -0.36 20.73 -32.37
CA TYR A 122 -1.08 21.32 -33.49
C TYR A 122 -1.36 20.21 -34.50
N HIS A 123 -2.56 20.23 -35.08
CA HIS A 123 -2.96 19.33 -36.15
C HIS A 123 -3.65 20.15 -37.23
N ASN A 124 -3.17 20.06 -38.46
CA ASN A 124 -3.87 20.58 -39.63
C ASN A 124 -4.07 19.46 -40.64
N PRO A 125 -5.31 18.95 -40.81
CA PRO A 125 -5.63 17.86 -41.73
C PRO A 125 -5.26 18.14 -43.20
N ASN A 126 -5.17 19.43 -43.57
CA ASN A 126 -4.88 19.88 -44.93
C ASN A 126 -3.39 20.20 -45.13
N LYS A 127 -2.57 20.09 -44.08
CA LYS A 127 -1.14 20.37 -44.15
C LYS A 127 -0.41 19.14 -44.66
N VAL A 128 -0.18 19.11 -45.97
CA VAL A 128 0.69 18.12 -46.61
C VAL A 128 2.12 18.64 -46.57
N ALA A 129 3.02 17.89 -45.93
CA ALA A 129 4.47 18.09 -46.02
C ALA A 129 5.04 17.54 -47.33
#